data_AF-A0A931GR31-F1
#
_entry.id   AF-A0A931GR31-F1
#
_cell.length_a   1.000
_cell.length_b   1.000
_cell.length_c   1.000
_cell.angle_alpha   90.00
_cell.angle_beta   90.00
_cell.angle_gamma   90.00
#
_symmetry.space_group_name_H-M   'P 1'
#
loop_
_entity.id
_entity.type
_entity.pdbx_description
1 polymer ?
#
loop_
_entity_poly.entity_id
_entity_poly.type
_entity_poly.pdbx_seq_one_letter_code
_entity_poly.pdbx_strand_id
1 'polypeptide(L)'
;MTTPQATLSSVAQGDAPVLEQLVEMNLDSLESSGLDPKTYFLVRLAALVAMDAAPASYVINLGMAADAGVTLEEAQGMLVAISPVVGSARVASAAGKVLRCFGVAVAAEMAAEQ
;
A
#
# COMPACT_ATOMS: atom_id res chain seq x y z
N MET A 1 5.51 31.49 -15.83
CA MET A 1 6.51 30.77 -15.02
C MET A 1 5.79 30.23 -13.81
N THR A 2 5.52 28.92 -13.78
CA THR A 2 4.93 28.27 -12.61
C THR A 2 5.99 28.24 -11.51
N THR A 3 5.68 28.71 -10.31
CA THR A 3 6.64 28.73 -9.21
C THR A 3 6.91 27.30 -8.74
N PRO A 4 8.12 26.98 -8.22
CA PRO A 4 8.43 25.66 -7.66
C PRO A 4 7.39 25.18 -6.63
N GLN A 5 6.82 26.10 -5.86
CA GLN A 5 5.77 25.82 -4.89
C GLN A 5 4.47 25.31 -5.54
N ALA A 6 4.05 25.94 -6.65
CA ALA A 6 2.83 25.54 -7.35
C ALA A 6 2.98 24.15 -8.00
N THR A 7 4.16 23.84 -8.53
CA THR A 7 4.47 22.50 -9.03
C THR A 7 4.44 21.46 -7.90
N LEU A 8 5.09 21.71 -6.76
CA LEU A 8 5.08 20.76 -5.63
C LEU A 8 3.70 20.60 -5.01
N SER A 9 2.90 21.66 -4.96
CA SER A 9 1.51 21.59 -4.50
C SER A 9 0.64 20.75 -5.43
N SER A 10 0.85 20.81 -6.74
CA SER A 10 0.10 19.94 -7.67
C SER A 10 0.50 18.47 -7.49
N VAL A 11 1.79 18.17 -7.36
CA VAL A 11 2.26 16.80 -7.04
C VAL A 11 1.65 16.28 -5.74
N ALA A 12 1.62 17.08 -4.67
CA ALA A 12 1.04 16.68 -3.39
C ALA A 12 -0.47 16.44 -3.46
N GLN A 13 -1.18 17.10 -4.39
CA GLN A 13 -2.60 16.89 -4.64
C GLN A 13 -2.87 15.71 -5.59
N GLY A 14 -1.84 15.03 -6.06
CA GLY A 14 -1.99 13.92 -7.01
C GLY A 14 -2.41 14.42 -8.39
N ASP A 15 -1.72 15.43 -8.93
CA ASP A 15 -1.96 15.92 -10.28
C ASP A 15 -1.87 14.77 -11.32
N ALA A 16 -2.77 14.79 -12.30
CA ALA A 16 -3.01 13.65 -13.20
C ALA A 16 -1.75 13.11 -13.91
N PRO A 17 -0.83 13.95 -14.44
CA PRO A 17 0.37 13.45 -15.11
C PRO A 17 1.29 12.62 -14.20
N VAL A 18 1.40 13.00 -12.92
CA VAL A 18 2.26 12.25 -11.98
C VAL A 18 1.60 10.93 -11.59
N LEU A 19 0.28 10.93 -11.38
CA LEU A 19 -0.44 9.70 -11.06
C LEU A 19 -0.40 8.71 -12.22
N GLU A 20 -0.58 9.17 -13.46
CA GLU A 20 -0.48 8.34 -14.67
C GLU A 20 0.91 7.68 -14.77
N GLN A 21 1.99 8.46 -14.61
CA GLN A 21 3.35 7.90 -14.60
C GLN A 21 3.56 6.86 -13.47
N LEU A 22 3.03 7.13 -12.27
CA LEU A 22 3.13 6.17 -11.17
C LEU A 22 2.35 4.89 -11.47
N VAL A 23 1.20 4.97 -12.14
CA VAL A 23 0.44 3.79 -12.57
C VAL A 23 1.23 2.98 -13.59
N GLU A 24 1.79 3.63 -14.62
CA GLU A 24 2.65 2.99 -15.61
C GLU A 24 3.83 2.27 -14.96
N MET A 25 4.55 2.95 -14.05
CA MET A 25 5.66 2.35 -13.30
C MET A 25 5.25 1.10 -12.52
N ASN A 26 4.02 1.06 -11.98
CA ASN A 26 3.54 -0.11 -11.23
C ASN A 26 3.16 -1.28 -12.14
N LEU A 27 2.54 -1.00 -13.29
CA LEU A 27 2.24 -2.01 -14.30
C LEU A 27 3.52 -2.63 -14.86
N ASP A 28 4.46 -1.78 -15.28
CA ASP A 28 5.77 -2.20 -15.81
C ASP A 28 6.55 -3.00 -14.76
N SER A 29 6.48 -2.61 -13.49
CA SER A 29 7.15 -3.34 -12.41
C SER A 29 6.60 -4.75 -12.21
N LEU A 30 5.29 -4.96 -12.36
CA LEU A 30 4.70 -6.29 -12.28
C LEU A 30 5.19 -7.15 -13.44
N GLU A 31 5.08 -6.66 -14.67
CA GLU A 31 5.48 -7.39 -15.86
C GLU A 31 6.98 -7.72 -15.87
N SER A 32 7.83 -6.75 -15.56
CA SER A 32 9.29 -6.91 -15.56
C SER A 32 9.82 -7.79 -14.43
N SER A 33 9.07 -7.94 -13.33
CA SER A 33 9.50 -8.78 -12.21
C SER A 33 9.55 -10.27 -12.53
N GLY A 34 8.74 -10.73 -13.50
CA GLY A 34 8.56 -12.15 -13.81
C GLY A 34 7.87 -12.96 -12.71
N LEU A 35 7.37 -12.32 -11.65
CA LEU A 35 6.59 -12.96 -10.59
C LEU A 35 5.13 -13.13 -11.04
N ASP A 36 4.47 -14.19 -10.57
CA ASP A 36 3.02 -14.25 -10.68
C ASP A 36 2.38 -13.12 -9.85
N PRO A 37 1.17 -12.65 -10.23
CA PRO A 37 0.54 -11.50 -9.58
C PRO A 37 0.42 -11.62 -8.06
N LYS A 38 0.09 -12.82 -7.56
CA LYS A 38 -0.10 -13.06 -6.13
C LYS A 38 1.22 -12.93 -5.37
N THR A 39 2.28 -13.56 -5.88
CA THR A 39 3.63 -13.43 -5.31
C THR A 39 4.15 -11.99 -5.38
N TYR A 40 3.91 -11.29 -6.49
CA TYR A 40 4.29 -9.87 -6.63
C TYR A 40 3.68 -9.00 -5.54
N PHE A 41 2.37 -9.10 -5.30
CA PHE A 41 1.70 -8.29 -4.28
C PHE A 41 2.09 -8.66 -2.86
N LEU A 42 2.39 -9.94 -2.57
CA LEU A 42 2.98 -10.33 -1.29
C LEU A 42 4.36 -9.69 -1.07
N VAL A 43 5.26 -9.74 -2.06
CA VAL A 43 6.58 -9.09 -1.96
C VAL A 43 6.42 -7.58 -1.77
N ARG A 44 5.46 -6.97 -2.47
CA ARG A 44 5.18 -5.54 -2.35
C ARG A 44 4.66 -5.16 -0.96
N LEU A 45 3.73 -5.93 -0.40
CA LEU A 45 3.27 -5.74 0.98
C LEU A 45 4.42 -5.90 1.99
N ALA A 46 5.26 -6.92 1.83
CA ALA A 46 6.45 -7.10 2.66
C ALA A 46 7.41 -5.91 2.60
N ALA A 47 7.61 -5.32 1.41
CA ALA A 47 8.42 -4.12 1.24
C ALA A 47 7.82 -2.91 1.98
N LEU A 48 6.50 -2.72 1.95
CA LEU A 48 5.83 -1.66 2.73
C LEU A 48 6.05 -1.84 4.23
N VAL A 49 5.97 -3.07 4.73
CA VAL A 49 6.27 -3.39 6.14
C VAL A 49 7.72 -3.06 6.48
N ALA A 50 8.67 -3.47 5.64
CA ALA A 50 10.09 -3.21 5.84
C ALA A 50 10.42 -1.71 5.90
N MET A 51 9.76 -0.92 5.04
CA MET A 51 9.90 0.54 4.99
C MET A 51 9.11 1.28 6.08
N ASP A 52 8.22 0.60 6.79
CA ASP A 52 7.22 1.21 7.68
C ASP A 52 6.41 2.32 6.98
N ALA A 53 5.83 1.94 5.85
CA ALA A 53 5.11 2.86 4.97
C ALA A 53 3.97 3.63 5.67
N ALA A 54 3.48 4.68 5.00
CA ALA A 54 2.31 5.42 5.45
C ALA A 54 1.05 4.51 5.44
N PRO A 55 0.05 4.74 6.32
CA PRO A 55 -1.16 3.92 6.38
C PRO A 55 -1.90 3.80 5.04
N ALA A 56 -2.01 4.90 4.30
CA ALA A 56 -2.66 4.92 2.98
C ALA A 56 -2.01 3.96 1.97
N SER A 57 -0.68 3.80 2.03
CA SER A 57 0.04 2.87 1.16
C SER A 57 -0.39 1.42 1.40
N TYR A 58 -0.72 1.03 2.63
CA TYR A 58 -1.22 -0.33 2.88
C TYR A 58 -2.61 -0.55 2.32
N VAL A 59 -3.53 0.41 2.50
CA VAL A 59 -4.92 0.30 2.01
C VAL A 59 -4.95 0.07 0.50
N ILE A 60 -4.23 0.91 -0.23
CA ILE A 60 -4.13 0.84 -1.70
C ILE A 60 -3.59 -0.52 -2.14
N ASN A 61 -2.54 -1.03 -1.49
CA ASN A 61 -1.90 -2.28 -1.90
C ASN A 61 -2.64 -3.53 -1.41
N LEU A 62 -3.38 -3.45 -0.30
CA LEU A 62 -4.24 -4.54 0.16
C LEU A 62 -5.41 -4.78 -0.80
N GLY A 63 -6.01 -3.71 -1.35
CA GLY A 63 -7.03 -3.83 -2.40
C GLY A 63 -6.49 -4.53 -3.64
N MET A 64 -5.37 -4.05 -4.17
CA MET A 64 -4.73 -4.70 -5.34
C MET A 64 -4.29 -6.14 -5.07
N ALA A 65 -3.79 -6.44 -3.87
CA ALA A 65 -3.43 -7.79 -3.47
C ALA A 65 -4.67 -8.72 -3.43
N ALA A 66 -5.80 -8.23 -2.90
CA ALA A 66 -7.05 -8.96 -2.87
C ALA A 66 -7.58 -9.23 -4.29
N ASP A 67 -7.51 -8.24 -5.18
CA ASP A 67 -7.89 -8.39 -6.59
C ASP A 67 -7.01 -9.42 -7.33
N ALA A 68 -5.74 -9.54 -6.93
CA ALA A 68 -4.81 -10.54 -7.41
C ALA A 68 -4.95 -11.93 -6.73
N GLY A 69 -5.92 -12.08 -5.82
CA GLY A 69 -6.23 -13.34 -5.14
C GLY A 69 -5.33 -13.69 -3.95
N VAL A 70 -4.61 -12.72 -3.38
CA VAL A 70 -3.86 -12.91 -2.12
C VAL A 70 -4.86 -13.12 -0.98
N THR A 71 -4.73 -14.23 -0.25
CA THR A 71 -5.61 -14.50 0.90
C THR A 71 -5.08 -13.88 2.19
N LEU A 72 -5.94 -13.80 3.22
CA LEU A 72 -5.53 -13.34 4.54
C LEU A 72 -4.48 -14.26 5.16
N GLU A 73 -4.61 -15.56 4.96
CA GLU A 73 -3.67 -16.58 5.44
C GLU A 73 -2.29 -16.39 4.81
N GLU A 74 -2.24 -16.04 3.52
CA GLU A 74 -0.98 -15.76 2.81
C GLU A 74 -0.34 -14.46 3.30
N ALA A 75 -1.14 -13.40 3.51
CA ALA A 75 -0.65 -12.16 4.09
C ALA A 75 -0.13 -12.37 5.52
N GLN A 76 -0.82 -13.17 6.34
CA GLN A 76 -0.36 -13.55 7.67
C GLN A 76 0.93 -14.38 7.60
N GLY A 77 0.97 -15.38 6.70
CA GLY A 77 2.15 -16.20 6.46
C GLY A 77 3.36 -15.38 6.05
N MET A 78 3.17 -14.37 5.20
CA MET A 78 4.18 -13.38 4.84
C MET A 78 4.68 -12.61 6.06
N LEU A 79 3.78 -12.07 6.90
CA LEU A 79 4.19 -11.36 8.12
C LEU A 79 5.02 -12.25 9.06
N VAL A 80 4.62 -13.51 9.23
CA VAL A 80 5.38 -14.51 10.00
C VAL A 80 6.75 -14.74 9.37
N ALA A 81 6.81 -14.92 8.04
CA ALA A 81 8.05 -15.18 7.31
C ALA A 81 9.07 -14.03 7.40
N ILE A 82 8.61 -12.78 7.32
CA ILE A 82 9.51 -11.62 7.36
C ILE A 82 9.85 -11.17 8.79
N SER A 83 9.06 -11.57 9.79
CA SER A 83 9.22 -11.13 11.19
C SER A 83 10.66 -11.23 11.72
N PRO A 84 11.43 -12.32 11.49
CA PRO A 84 12.81 -12.42 11.94
C PRO A 84 13.77 -11.43 11.25
N VAL A 85 13.43 -10.96 10.04
CA VAL A 85 14.27 -10.07 9.22
C VAL A 85 13.99 -8.61 9.55
N VAL A 86 12.72 -8.22 9.61
CA VAL A 86 12.32 -6.82 9.82
C VAL A 86 12.07 -6.46 11.29
N GLY A 87 11.96 -7.46 12.16
CA GLY A 87 11.68 -7.33 13.58
C GLY A 87 10.19 -7.18 13.91
N SER A 88 9.81 -7.61 15.12
CA SER A 88 8.42 -7.59 15.59
C SER A 88 7.81 -6.18 15.68
N ALA A 89 8.63 -5.16 15.96
CA ALA A 89 8.17 -3.77 16.03
C ALA A 89 7.64 -3.25 14.68
N ARG A 90 8.30 -3.58 13.56
CA ARG A 90 7.85 -3.23 12.21
C ARG A 90 6.54 -3.92 11.86
N VAL A 91 6.43 -5.21 12.17
CA VAL A 91 5.21 -6.00 11.94
C VAL A 91 4.03 -5.45 12.74
N ALA A 92 4.22 -5.17 14.02
CA ALA A 92 3.19 -4.59 14.87
C ALA A 92 2.77 -3.17 14.40
N SER A 93 3.73 -2.34 13.97
CA SER A 93 3.46 -1.02 13.39
C SER A 93 2.58 -1.14 12.15
N ALA A 94 2.94 -2.01 11.21
CA ALA A 94 2.16 -2.23 9.99
C ALA A 94 0.73 -2.69 10.30
N ALA A 95 0.57 -3.70 11.17
CA ALA A 95 -0.75 -4.18 11.60
C ALA A 95 -1.59 -3.05 12.23
N GLY A 96 -1.00 -2.25 13.11
CA GLY A 96 -1.67 -1.11 13.73
C GLY A 96 -2.06 -0.01 12.73
N LYS A 97 -1.22 0.28 11.73
CA LYS A 97 -1.53 1.25 10.67
C LYS A 97 -2.70 0.79 9.81
N VAL A 98 -2.73 -0.49 9.44
CA VAL A 98 -3.84 -1.10 8.70
C VAL A 98 -5.14 -1.03 9.48
N LEU A 99 -5.15 -1.46 10.75
CA LEU A 99 -6.33 -1.41 11.61
C LEU A 99 -6.89 0.00 11.79
N ARG A 100 -6.03 1.01 11.96
CA ARG A 100 -6.48 2.40 12.07
C ARG A 100 -7.19 2.89 10.82
N CYS A 101 -6.70 2.54 9.63
CA CYS A 101 -7.37 2.91 8.39
C CYS A 101 -8.76 2.29 8.28
N PHE A 102 -8.91 1.00 8.60
CA PHE A 102 -10.23 0.36 8.63
C PHE A 102 -11.17 0.99 9.67
N GLY A 103 -10.66 1.30 10.87
CA GLY A 103 -11.46 1.98 11.89
C GLY A 103 -11.95 3.36 11.47
N VAL A 104 -11.13 4.13 10.75
CA VAL A 104 -11.53 5.45 10.19
C VAL A 104 -12.57 5.29 9.08
N ALA A 105 -12.41 4.31 8.18
CA ALA A 105 -13.36 4.05 7.10
C ALA A 105 -14.75 3.68 7.64
N VAL A 106 -14.81 2.74 8.58
CA VAL A 106 -16.08 2.30 9.22
C VAL A 106 -16.77 3.46 9.93
N ALA A 107 -16.01 4.29 10.66
CA ALA A 107 -16.58 5.45 11.35
C ALA A 107 -17.17 6.49 10.37
N ALA A 108 -16.54 6.67 9.20
CA ALA A 108 -17.03 7.58 8.17
C ALA A 108 -18.31 7.07 7.49
N GLU A 109 -18.40 5.77 7.18
CA GLU A 109 -19.62 5.15 6.65
C GLU A 109 -20.80 5.33 7.61
N MET A 110 -20.61 5.03 8.90
CA MET A 110 -21.64 5.22 9.93
C MET A 110 -22.08 6.68 10.10
N ALA A 111 -21.21 7.65 9.81
CA ALA A 111 -21.55 9.08 9.87
C ALA A 111 -22.28 9.56 8.61
N ALA A 112 -22.09 8.90 7.46
CA ALA A 112 -22.77 9.21 6.21
C ALA A 112 -24.20 8.64 6.15
N GLU A 113 -24.50 7.64 6.99
CA GLU A 113 -25.84 7.05 7.15
C GLU A 113 -26.73 7.80 8.17
N GLN A 114 -26.25 8.88 8.77
CA GLN A 114 -26.98 9.77 9.70
C GLN A 114 -27.45 11.05 9.02
#